data_AF-A0A363TES5-F1
#
_entry.id   AF-A0A363TES5-F1
#
_cell.length_a   1.000
_cell.length_b   1.000
_cell.length_c   1.000
_cell.angle_alpha   90.00
_cell.angle_beta   90.00
_cell.angle_gamma   90.00
#
_symmetry.space_group_name_H-M   'P 1'
#
loop_
_entity.id
_entity.type
_entity.pdbx_description
1 polymer ?
#
loop_
_entity_poly.entity_id
_entity_poly.type
_entity_poly.pdbx_seq_one_letter_code
_entity_poly.pdbx_strand_id
1 'polypeptide(L)'
;MRVRKPAEERKSEIVEATLRLADKVGPDRLATGQVAEAVGLTQAALFRHFPKKQDLWEAVAARIGEKFQQRWLAIERGPADPLDRLRGIVAAQLKLIQSMPAIPAILFSRELHVENRALRVIFAEFMKNFNLRIERLLAAAQRDGRLRGDIEPRDAAFLVIGLVQGLVLRWSVSGRSFDLPTEGERLLSIQLMTFGAAPAAGTAAPERESRERSAASGTVPAT
;
A
#
# COMPACT_ATOMS: atom_id res chain seq x y z
N MET A 1 37.14 22.65 10.97
CA MET A 1 36.08 23.67 11.03
C MET A 1 34.80 23.07 10.43
N ARG A 2 33.77 22.75 11.24
CA ARG A 2 32.51 22.16 10.71
C ARG A 2 31.67 23.28 10.09
N VAL A 3 31.50 23.25 8.77
CA VAL A 3 30.60 24.18 8.04
C VAL A 3 29.18 24.04 8.59
N ARG A 4 28.56 25.16 8.96
CA ARG A 4 27.19 25.20 9.46
C ARG A 4 26.23 24.88 8.30
N LYS A 5 25.70 23.67 8.28
CA LYS A 5 24.66 23.27 7.33
C LYS A 5 23.41 24.16 7.47
N PRO A 6 22.68 24.45 6.38
CA PRO A 6 21.38 25.10 6.44
C PRO A 6 20.41 24.38 7.39
N ALA A 7 19.53 25.14 8.05
CA ALA A 7 18.63 24.60 9.08
C ALA A 7 17.74 23.46 8.56
N GLU A 8 17.26 23.55 7.32
CA GLU A 8 16.43 22.53 6.69
C GLU A 8 17.20 21.26 6.33
N GLU A 9 18.45 21.38 5.86
CA GLU A 9 19.31 20.21 5.65
C GLU A 9 19.54 19.47 6.97
N ARG A 10 19.73 20.22 8.06
CA ARG A 10 19.91 19.63 9.39
C ARG A 10 18.67 18.92 9.90
N LYS A 11 17.48 19.52 9.75
CA LYS A 11 16.21 18.86 10.10
C LYS A 11 16.03 17.55 9.32
N SER A 12 16.30 17.57 8.02
CA SER A 12 16.23 16.37 7.17
C SER A 12 17.18 15.27 7.68
N GLU A 13 18.42 15.62 8.02
CA GLU A 13 19.40 14.67 8.58
C GLU A 13 18.92 14.04 9.90
N ILE A 14 18.35 14.85 10.81
CA ILE A 14 17.77 14.39 12.08
C ILE A 14 16.58 13.44 11.84
N VAL A 15 15.67 13.79 10.92
CA VAL A 15 14.50 12.98 10.59
C VAL A 15 14.91 11.63 9.99
N GLU A 16 15.83 11.62 9.03
CA GLU A 16 16.32 10.38 8.41
C GLU A 16 17.09 9.52 9.43
N ALA A 17 17.82 10.13 10.38
CA ALA A 17 18.45 9.39 11.48
C ALA A 17 17.42 8.78 12.43
N THR A 18 16.33 9.49 12.71
CA THR A 18 15.24 9.01 13.56
C THR A 18 14.55 7.81 12.92
N LEU A 19 14.25 7.87 11.61
CA LEU A 19 13.70 6.74 10.85
C LEU A 19 14.61 5.50 10.93
N ARG A 20 15.91 5.65 10.72
CA ARG A 20 16.87 4.53 10.80
C ARG A 20 16.95 3.94 12.20
N LEU A 21 16.95 4.76 13.23
CA LEU A 21 17.05 4.30 14.62
C LEU A 21 15.74 3.67 15.10
N ALA A 22 14.59 4.21 14.69
CA ALA A 22 13.27 3.68 15.03
C ALA A 22 13.11 2.22 14.58
N ASP A 23 13.66 1.86 13.41
CA ASP A 23 13.70 0.47 12.95
C ASP A 23 14.55 -0.44 13.85
N LYS A 24 15.70 0.07 14.34
CA LYS A 24 16.68 -0.72 15.09
C LYS A 24 16.28 -0.94 16.56
N VAL A 25 15.82 0.12 17.24
CA VAL A 25 15.56 0.07 18.69
C VAL A 25 14.07 0.13 19.05
N GLY A 26 13.22 0.39 18.05
CA GLY A 26 11.79 0.64 18.23
C GLY A 26 11.49 2.11 18.55
N PRO A 27 10.38 2.67 18.06
CA PRO A 27 10.02 4.08 18.26
C PRO A 27 9.79 4.43 19.75
N ASP A 28 9.21 3.53 20.53
CA ASP A 28 8.89 3.73 21.94
C ASP A 28 10.16 3.94 22.78
N ARG A 29 11.21 3.17 22.48
CA ARG A 29 12.48 3.18 23.21
C ARG A 29 13.47 4.22 22.68
N LEU A 30 13.18 4.88 21.56
CA LEU A 30 14.11 5.80 20.92
C LEU A 30 14.21 7.12 21.70
N ALA A 31 15.36 7.36 22.31
CA ALA A 31 15.67 8.61 22.99
C ALA A 31 16.21 9.68 22.03
N THR A 32 15.81 10.94 22.23
CA THR A 32 16.31 12.06 21.39
C THR A 32 17.81 12.29 21.54
N GLY A 33 18.42 11.88 22.66
CA GLY A 33 19.87 11.85 22.83
C GLY A 33 20.58 10.93 21.83
N GLN A 34 20.04 9.73 21.59
CA GLN A 34 20.60 8.79 20.60
C GLN A 34 20.49 9.34 19.17
N VAL A 35 19.38 10.01 18.86
CA VAL A 35 19.21 10.68 17.56
C VAL A 35 20.23 11.80 17.39
N ALA A 36 20.41 12.64 18.42
CA ALA A 36 21.37 13.75 18.39
C ALA A 36 22.81 13.24 18.19
N GLU A 37 23.20 12.21 18.93
CA GLU A 37 24.50 11.55 18.80
C GLU A 37 24.72 11.02 17.38
N ALA A 38 23.72 10.34 16.80
CA ALA A 38 23.79 9.77 15.46
C ALA A 38 23.98 10.81 14.33
N VAL A 39 23.64 12.09 14.58
CA VAL A 39 23.89 13.20 13.65
C VAL A 39 24.99 14.16 14.12
N GLY A 40 25.73 13.78 15.17
CA GLY A 40 26.85 14.55 15.71
C GLY A 40 26.44 15.88 16.35
N LEU A 41 25.27 15.92 16.99
CA LEU A 41 24.74 17.05 17.77
C LEU A 41 24.65 16.71 19.26
N THR A 42 24.59 17.75 20.09
CA THR A 42 24.11 17.60 21.48
C THR A 42 22.58 17.52 21.49
N GLN A 43 22.00 16.91 22.52
CA GLN A 43 20.55 16.85 22.68
C GLN A 43 19.92 18.27 22.75
N ALA A 44 20.58 19.21 23.43
CA ALA A 44 20.16 20.61 23.45
C ALA A 44 20.19 21.27 22.06
N ALA A 45 21.16 20.92 21.20
CA ALA A 45 21.18 21.39 19.82
C ALA A 45 20.06 20.78 18.96
N LEU A 46 19.69 19.52 19.18
CA LEU A 46 18.53 18.91 18.53
C LEU A 46 17.23 19.64 18.91
N PHE A 47 17.04 19.98 20.19
CA PHE A 47 15.84 20.70 20.66
C PHE A 47 15.73 22.13 20.10
N ARG A 48 16.81 22.72 19.56
CA ARG A 48 16.72 23.97 18.79
C ARG A 48 16.04 23.79 17.44
N HIS A 49 16.06 22.58 16.87
CA HIS A 49 15.39 22.25 15.61
C HIS A 49 13.98 21.67 15.82
N PHE A 50 13.82 20.87 16.87
CA PHE A 50 12.55 20.23 17.26
C PHE A 50 12.32 20.46 18.75
N PRO A 51 11.63 21.54 19.14
CA PRO A 51 11.45 21.93 20.54
C PRO A 51 10.89 20.81 21.43
N LYS A 52 10.08 19.91 20.87
CA LYS A 52 9.53 18.73 21.55
C LYS A 52 9.84 17.44 20.78
N LYS A 53 9.85 16.31 21.51
CA LYS A 53 9.96 14.96 20.91
C LYS A 53 8.81 14.73 19.90
N GLN A 54 7.62 15.25 20.20
CA GLN A 54 6.43 15.17 19.34
C GLN A 54 6.67 15.85 17.98
N ASP A 55 7.25 17.06 17.97
CA ASP A 55 7.53 17.81 16.74
C ASP A 55 8.47 17.02 15.80
N LEU A 56 9.45 16.30 16.37
CA LEU A 56 10.33 15.41 15.60
C LEU A 56 9.56 14.27 14.95
N TRP A 57 8.67 13.61 15.70
CA TRP A 57 7.86 12.51 15.18
C TRP A 57 6.81 12.96 14.16
N GLU A 58 6.25 14.16 14.31
CA GLU A 58 5.39 14.79 13.30
C GLU A 58 6.15 15.01 11.99
N ALA A 59 7.38 15.52 12.06
CA ALA A 59 8.24 15.66 10.88
C ALA A 59 8.62 14.31 10.26
N VAL A 60 8.83 13.27 11.06
CA VAL A 60 9.03 11.90 10.58
C VAL A 60 7.78 11.39 9.85
N ALA A 61 6.59 11.58 10.41
CA ALA A 61 5.33 11.18 9.77
C ALA A 61 5.09 11.92 8.46
N ALA A 62 5.33 13.24 8.42
CA ALA A 62 5.27 14.05 7.21
C ALA A 62 6.25 13.53 6.14
N ARG A 63 7.49 13.23 6.53
CA ARG A 63 8.52 12.69 5.64
C ARG A 63 8.15 11.32 5.06
N ILE A 64 7.53 10.45 5.84
CA ILE A 64 6.98 9.17 5.35
C ILE A 64 5.88 9.44 4.31
N GLY A 65 4.94 10.33 4.64
CA GLY A 65 3.85 10.72 3.74
C GLY A 65 4.37 11.26 2.40
N GLU A 66 5.36 12.14 2.40
CA GLU A 66 6.00 12.66 1.19
C GLU A 66 6.58 11.54 0.31
N LYS A 67 7.30 10.57 0.89
CA LYS A 67 7.91 9.46 0.14
C LYS A 67 6.86 8.60 -0.55
N PHE A 68 5.72 8.35 0.10
CA PHE A 68 4.61 7.65 -0.52
C PHE A 68 3.94 8.48 -1.62
N GLN A 69 3.64 9.75 -1.36
CA GLN A 69 3.01 10.64 -2.35
C GLN A 69 3.86 10.76 -3.62
N GLN A 70 5.19 10.91 -3.48
CA GLN A 70 6.11 10.94 -4.62
C GLN A 70 6.03 9.67 -5.47
N ARG A 71 5.96 8.50 -4.83
CA ARG A 71 5.84 7.22 -5.54
C ARG A 71 4.49 7.07 -6.24
N TRP A 72 3.40 7.44 -5.59
CA TRP A 72 2.07 7.36 -6.20
C TRP A 72 1.94 8.29 -7.41
N LEU A 73 2.39 9.54 -7.29
CA LEU A 73 2.39 10.49 -8.41
C LEU A 73 3.20 10.00 -9.62
N ALA A 74 4.29 9.27 -9.39
CA ALA A 74 5.07 8.67 -10.46
C ALA A 74 4.28 7.58 -11.21
N ILE A 75 3.49 6.76 -10.49
CA ILE A 75 2.63 5.73 -11.11
C ILE A 75 1.43 6.33 -11.83
N GLU A 76 0.82 7.38 -11.27
CA GLU A 76 -0.33 8.07 -11.88
C GLU A 76 0.01 8.72 -13.24
N ARG A 77 1.28 9.10 -13.45
CA ARG A 77 1.82 9.59 -14.74
C ARG A 77 2.14 8.47 -15.73
N GLY A 78 2.07 7.21 -15.29
CA GLY A 78 2.45 6.03 -16.06
C GLY A 78 1.29 5.41 -16.86
N PRO A 79 1.01 4.10 -16.71
CA PRO A 79 0.07 3.34 -17.54
C PRO A 79 -1.30 4.01 -17.72
N ALA A 80 -1.99 3.74 -18.83
CA ALA A 80 -3.37 4.23 -19.02
C ALA A 80 -4.41 3.35 -18.30
N ASP A 81 -4.19 2.03 -18.24
CA ASP A 81 -5.13 1.07 -17.63
C ASP A 81 -5.25 1.31 -16.11
N PRO A 82 -6.47 1.55 -15.57
CA PRO A 82 -6.70 1.72 -14.13
C PRO A 82 -6.24 0.53 -13.27
N LEU A 83 -6.34 -0.71 -13.76
CA LEU A 83 -5.90 -1.89 -13.00
C LEU A 83 -4.39 -2.00 -12.95
N ASP A 84 -3.69 -1.58 -13.99
CA ASP A 84 -2.21 -1.54 -13.98
C ASP A 84 -1.70 -0.42 -13.06
N ARG A 85 -2.37 0.73 -13.05
CA ARG A 85 -2.10 1.78 -12.05
C ARG A 85 -2.35 1.28 -10.62
N LEU A 86 -3.43 0.54 -10.38
CA LEU A 86 -3.75 -0.03 -9.09
C LEU A 86 -2.65 -0.98 -8.61
N ARG A 87 -2.24 -1.93 -9.47
CA ARG A 87 -1.11 -2.83 -9.20
C ARG A 87 0.17 -2.05 -8.89
N GLY A 88 0.48 -1.04 -9.71
CA GLY A 88 1.66 -0.19 -9.51
C GLY A 88 1.65 0.56 -8.18
N ILE A 89 0.51 1.12 -7.78
CA ILE A 89 0.36 1.83 -6.50
C ILE A 89 0.54 0.87 -5.31
N VAL A 90 -0.11 -0.30 -5.34
CA VAL A 90 0.01 -1.31 -4.27
C VAL A 90 1.45 -1.84 -4.18
N ALA A 91 2.08 -2.17 -5.31
CA ALA A 91 3.46 -2.62 -5.35
C ALA A 91 4.42 -1.54 -4.82
N ALA A 92 4.22 -0.26 -5.20
CA ALA A 92 5.02 0.85 -4.71
C ALA A 92 4.85 1.07 -3.19
N GLN A 93 3.64 0.88 -2.67
CA GLN A 93 3.32 0.94 -1.23
C GLN A 93 4.12 -0.12 -0.48
N LEU A 94 3.99 -1.38 -0.89
CA LEU A 94 4.64 -2.53 -0.25
C LEU A 94 6.15 -2.46 -0.35
N LYS A 95 6.70 -2.03 -1.50
CA LYS A 95 8.13 -1.84 -1.70
C LYS A 95 8.70 -0.77 -0.78
N LEU A 96 7.98 0.35 -0.59
CA LEU A 96 8.42 1.38 0.34
C LEU A 96 8.43 0.85 1.78
N ILE A 97 7.36 0.16 2.20
CA ILE A 97 7.26 -0.44 3.54
C ILE A 97 8.39 -1.44 3.80
N GLN A 98 8.67 -2.33 2.85
CA GLN A 98 9.78 -3.28 2.96
C GLN A 98 11.14 -2.57 3.06
N SER A 99 11.35 -1.51 2.27
CA SER A 99 12.60 -0.73 2.31
C SER A 99 12.74 0.16 3.54
N MET A 100 11.65 0.40 4.26
CA MET A 100 11.60 1.27 5.43
C MET A 100 10.73 0.63 6.53
N PRO A 101 11.24 -0.40 7.23
CA PRO A 101 10.44 -1.14 8.21
C PRO A 101 10.11 -0.34 9.47
N ALA A 102 10.71 0.85 9.64
CA ALA A 102 10.27 1.84 10.62
C ALA A 102 8.80 2.26 10.43
N ILE A 103 8.27 2.22 9.20
CA ILE A 103 6.89 2.63 8.90
C ILE A 103 5.87 1.83 9.73
N PRO A 104 5.79 0.48 9.63
CA PRO A 104 4.87 -0.29 10.45
C PRO A 104 5.19 -0.19 11.95
N ALA A 105 6.47 -0.09 12.34
CA ALA A 105 6.83 0.08 13.75
C ALA A 105 6.23 1.37 14.36
N ILE A 106 6.31 2.49 13.63
CA ILE A 106 5.71 3.77 14.01
C ILE A 106 4.19 3.70 13.95
N LEU A 107 3.63 3.11 12.89
CA LEU A 107 2.20 3.02 12.68
C LEU A 107 1.50 2.19 13.77
N PHE A 108 2.16 1.17 14.32
CA PHE A 108 1.61 0.31 15.38
C PHE A 108 2.05 0.70 16.80
N SER A 109 2.85 1.77 16.95
CA SER A 109 3.27 2.24 18.28
C SER A 109 2.13 2.91 19.02
N ARG A 110 1.61 2.23 20.05
CA ARG A 110 0.52 2.77 20.88
C ARG A 110 0.97 4.00 21.67
N GLU A 111 2.16 3.98 22.24
CA GLU A 111 2.70 5.08 23.05
C GLU A 111 2.80 6.36 22.22
N LEU A 112 3.42 6.26 21.04
CA LEU A 112 3.57 7.39 20.14
C LEU A 112 2.23 7.95 19.68
N HIS A 113 1.26 7.08 19.39
CA HIS A 113 -0.08 7.52 19.03
C HIS A 113 -0.82 8.16 20.20
N VAL A 114 -0.74 7.63 21.42
CA VAL A 114 -1.45 8.20 22.59
C VAL A 114 -0.96 9.63 22.86
N GLU A 115 0.36 9.84 22.83
CA GLU A 115 0.97 11.12 23.20
C GLU A 115 0.97 12.17 22.09
N ASN A 116 0.72 11.78 20.83
CA ASN A 116 0.87 12.68 19.69
C ASN A 116 -0.36 12.71 18.77
N ARG A 117 -1.31 13.61 19.06
CA ARG A 117 -2.51 13.81 18.23
C ARG A 117 -2.19 14.27 16.81
N ALA A 118 -1.22 15.15 16.63
CA ALA A 118 -0.87 15.69 15.32
C ALA A 118 -0.33 14.59 14.40
N LEU A 119 0.54 13.72 14.92
CA LEU A 119 1.01 12.53 14.22
C LEU A 119 -0.15 11.62 13.80
N ARG A 120 -1.13 11.38 14.66
CA ARG A 120 -2.33 10.58 14.31
C ARG A 120 -3.09 11.20 13.13
N VAL A 121 -3.27 12.51 13.13
CA VAL A 121 -3.96 13.24 12.05
C VAL A 121 -3.20 13.10 10.73
N ILE A 122 -1.87 13.22 10.74
CA ILE A 122 -1.01 13.05 9.55
C ILE A 122 -1.19 11.65 8.96
N PHE A 123 -1.11 10.60 9.79
CA PHE A 123 -1.30 9.22 9.31
C PHE A 123 -2.73 8.94 8.85
N ALA A 124 -3.74 9.46 9.54
CA ALA A 124 -5.13 9.32 9.13
C ALA A 124 -5.40 9.95 7.76
N GLU A 125 -4.86 11.15 7.52
CA GLU A 125 -4.98 11.84 6.24
C GLU A 125 -4.24 11.09 5.13
N PHE A 126 -3.06 10.54 5.42
CA PHE A 126 -2.34 9.69 4.48
C PHE A 126 -3.16 8.45 4.06
N MET A 127 -3.74 7.74 5.04
CA MET A 127 -4.55 6.55 4.80
C MET A 127 -5.82 6.91 4.01
N LYS A 128 -6.49 8.00 4.36
CA LYS A 128 -7.65 8.52 3.62
C LYS A 128 -7.31 8.78 2.16
N ASN A 129 -6.19 9.44 1.88
CA ASN A 129 -5.76 9.74 0.52
C ASN A 129 -5.39 8.48 -0.28
N PHE A 130 -4.79 7.48 0.37
CA PHE A 130 -4.57 6.17 -0.25
C PHE A 130 -5.89 5.51 -0.62
N ASN A 131 -6.86 5.47 0.30
CA ASN A 131 -8.18 4.89 0.07
C ASN A 131 -8.90 5.53 -1.13
N LEU A 132 -8.93 6.86 -1.17
CA LEU A 132 -9.55 7.59 -2.28
C LEU A 132 -8.86 7.35 -3.63
N ARG A 133 -7.56 7.05 -3.66
CA ARG A 133 -6.88 6.68 -4.92
C ARG A 133 -7.30 5.30 -5.39
N ILE A 134 -7.30 4.32 -4.48
CA ILE A 134 -7.66 2.94 -4.79
C ILE A 134 -9.11 2.86 -5.27
N GLU A 135 -10.03 3.51 -4.55
CA GLU A 135 -11.46 3.58 -4.90
C GLU A 135 -11.67 4.18 -6.31
N ARG A 136 -11.00 5.29 -6.64
CA ARG A 136 -11.10 5.92 -7.97
C ARG A 136 -10.61 5.01 -9.09
N LEU A 137 -9.54 4.24 -8.86
CA LEU A 137 -9.02 3.31 -9.86
C LEU A 137 -9.95 2.11 -10.07
N LEU A 138 -10.54 1.58 -9.00
CA LEU A 138 -11.52 0.51 -9.07
C LEU A 138 -12.80 0.97 -9.79
N ALA A 139 -13.30 2.17 -9.46
CA ALA A 139 -14.45 2.78 -10.14
C ALA A 139 -14.16 3.01 -11.64
N ALA A 140 -12.94 3.38 -12.01
CA ALA A 140 -12.54 3.51 -13.41
C ALA A 140 -12.50 2.14 -14.12
N ALA A 141 -11.89 1.13 -13.50
CA ALA A 141 -11.85 -0.22 -14.06
C ALA A 141 -13.26 -0.83 -14.24
N GLN A 142 -14.20 -0.53 -13.34
CA GLN A 142 -15.59 -0.93 -13.45
C GLN A 142 -16.31 -0.23 -14.62
N ARG A 143 -16.11 1.08 -14.81
CA ARG A 143 -16.62 1.81 -15.99
C ARG A 143 -16.08 1.26 -17.31
N ASP A 144 -14.85 0.77 -17.30
CA ASP A 144 -14.20 0.15 -18.46
C ASP A 144 -14.61 -1.33 -18.66
N GLY A 145 -15.56 -1.83 -17.85
CA GLY A 145 -16.07 -3.21 -17.94
C GLY A 145 -15.09 -4.29 -17.47
N ARG A 146 -14.00 -3.91 -16.82
CA ARG A 146 -12.95 -4.83 -16.34
C ARG A 146 -13.32 -5.49 -15.00
N LEU A 147 -14.14 -4.81 -14.20
CA LEU A 147 -14.67 -5.30 -12.92
C LEU A 147 -16.19 -5.41 -13.00
N ARG A 148 -16.76 -6.33 -12.20
CA ARG A 148 -18.21 -6.52 -12.11
C ARG A 148 -18.92 -5.28 -11.55
N GLY A 149 -20.10 -5.01 -12.08
CA GLY A 149 -20.86 -3.78 -11.83
C GLY A 149 -21.61 -3.73 -10.49
N ASP A 150 -21.75 -4.86 -9.81
CA ASP A 150 -22.54 -5.04 -8.58
C ASP A 150 -21.71 -4.94 -7.30
N ILE A 151 -20.40 -4.71 -7.41
CA ILE A 151 -19.53 -4.40 -6.28
C ILE A 151 -19.38 -2.88 -6.20
N GLU A 152 -19.65 -2.31 -5.03
CA GLU A 152 -19.38 -0.91 -4.74
C GLU A 152 -17.86 -0.66 -4.72
N PRO A 153 -17.31 0.29 -5.51
CA PRO A 153 -15.87 0.59 -5.54
C PRO A 153 -15.25 0.82 -4.17
N ARG A 154 -16.00 1.43 -3.24
CA ARG A 154 -15.57 1.68 -1.87
C ARG A 154 -15.32 0.39 -1.10
N ASP A 155 -16.17 -0.61 -1.25
CA ASP A 155 -16.02 -1.90 -0.58
C ASP A 155 -14.88 -2.72 -1.17
N ALA A 156 -14.73 -2.69 -2.50
CA ALA A 156 -13.58 -3.28 -3.18
C ALA A 156 -12.27 -2.64 -2.72
N ALA A 157 -12.23 -1.31 -2.56
CA ALA A 157 -11.08 -0.60 -2.03
C ALA A 157 -10.76 -1.02 -0.59
N PHE A 158 -11.78 -1.12 0.27
CA PHE A 158 -11.63 -1.58 1.65
C PHE A 158 -10.97 -2.96 1.72
N LEU A 159 -11.38 -3.91 0.87
CA LEU A 159 -10.80 -5.25 0.80
C LEU A 159 -9.34 -5.23 0.32
N VAL A 160 -9.02 -4.46 -0.72
CA VAL A 160 -7.63 -4.31 -1.20
C VAL A 160 -6.73 -3.73 -0.11
N ILE A 161 -7.22 -2.75 0.63
CA ILE A 161 -6.46 -2.12 1.71
C ILE A 161 -6.31 -3.05 2.91
N GLY A 162 -7.38 -3.79 3.26
CA GLY A 162 -7.33 -4.83 4.28
C GLY A 162 -6.30 -5.91 3.96
N LEU A 163 -6.18 -6.30 2.70
CA LEU A 163 -5.14 -7.21 2.21
C LEU A 163 -3.74 -6.62 2.45
N VAL A 164 -3.50 -5.37 2.05
CA VAL A 164 -2.19 -4.69 2.25
C VAL A 164 -1.86 -4.59 3.74
N GLN A 165 -2.80 -4.16 4.58
CA GLN A 165 -2.61 -4.02 6.02
C GLN A 165 -2.36 -5.37 6.68
N GLY A 166 -3.13 -6.40 6.30
CA GLY A 166 -2.96 -7.76 6.79
C GLY A 166 -1.60 -8.35 6.43
N LEU A 167 -1.13 -8.13 5.20
CA LEU A 167 0.21 -8.55 4.77
C LEU A 167 1.31 -7.86 5.58
N VAL A 168 1.24 -6.54 5.72
CA VAL A 168 2.24 -5.76 6.45
C VAL A 168 2.29 -6.15 7.93
N LEU A 169 1.13 -6.39 8.55
CA LEU A 169 1.06 -6.91 9.91
C LEU A 169 1.74 -8.27 10.02
N ARG A 170 1.36 -9.24 9.17
CA ARG A 170 1.95 -10.60 9.17
C ARG A 170 3.45 -10.56 8.95
N TRP A 171 3.91 -9.75 8.01
CA TRP A 171 5.33 -9.55 7.75
C TRP A 171 6.08 -8.97 8.95
N SER A 172 5.47 -8.01 9.64
CA SER A 172 6.08 -7.40 10.83
C SER A 172 6.23 -8.40 11.97
N VAL A 173 5.21 -9.23 12.22
CA VAL A 173 5.23 -10.23 13.31
C VAL A 173 6.00 -11.51 12.96
N SER A 174 6.18 -11.82 11.67
CA SER A 174 6.95 -12.98 11.22
C SER A 174 8.47 -12.76 11.21
N GLY A 175 8.94 -11.63 11.73
CA GLY A 175 10.35 -11.25 11.63
C GLY A 175 10.77 -10.92 10.20
N ARG A 176 9.85 -10.40 9.38
CA ARG A 176 10.10 -9.96 7.99
C ARG A 176 10.56 -11.10 7.07
N SER A 177 10.00 -12.28 7.29
CA SER A 177 10.47 -13.55 6.71
C SER A 177 10.12 -13.79 5.23
N PHE A 178 9.39 -12.89 4.59
CA PHE A 178 8.97 -13.02 3.19
C PHE A 178 9.04 -11.68 2.45
N ASP A 179 9.06 -11.74 1.12
CA ASP A 179 9.06 -10.55 0.26
C ASP A 179 7.65 -9.97 0.13
N LEU A 180 7.43 -8.79 0.71
CA LEU A 180 6.15 -8.08 0.70
C LEU A 180 5.65 -7.76 -0.71
N PRO A 181 6.46 -7.18 -1.62
CA PRO A 181 6.01 -6.90 -2.99
C PRO A 181 5.53 -8.14 -3.73
N THR A 182 6.31 -9.23 -3.71
CA THR A 182 5.99 -10.49 -4.40
C THR A 182 4.70 -11.10 -3.86
N GLU A 183 4.59 -11.21 -2.54
CA GLU A 183 3.39 -11.79 -1.92
C GLU A 183 2.16 -10.91 -2.12
N GLY A 184 2.33 -9.58 -2.06
CA GLY A 184 1.27 -8.62 -2.31
C GLY A 184 0.77 -8.61 -3.75
N GLU A 185 1.66 -8.72 -4.74
CA GLU A 185 1.27 -8.86 -6.14
C GLU A 185 0.44 -10.12 -6.38
N ARG A 186 0.88 -11.25 -5.83
CA ARG A 186 0.19 -12.53 -5.92
C ARG A 186 -1.21 -12.46 -5.31
N LEU A 187 -1.32 -11.96 -4.08
CA LEU A 187 -2.60 -11.89 -3.37
C LEU A 187 -3.53 -10.82 -3.96
N LEU A 188 -3.00 -9.68 -4.41
CA LEU A 188 -3.80 -8.68 -5.12
C LEU A 188 -4.37 -9.26 -6.42
N SER A 189 -3.58 -10.05 -7.16
CA SER A 189 -4.05 -10.69 -8.38
C SER A 189 -5.23 -11.63 -8.10
N ILE A 190 -5.17 -12.42 -7.04
CA ILE A 190 -6.29 -13.27 -6.60
C ILE A 190 -7.50 -12.41 -6.20
N GLN A 191 -7.29 -11.34 -5.42
CA GLN A 191 -8.37 -10.44 -5.02
C GLN A 191 -9.07 -9.82 -6.25
N LEU A 192 -8.30 -9.37 -7.25
CA LEU A 192 -8.84 -8.79 -8.48
C LEU A 192 -9.59 -9.82 -9.33
N MET A 193 -9.20 -11.09 -9.32
CA MET A 193 -9.98 -12.15 -9.98
C MET A 193 -11.38 -12.30 -9.35
N THR A 194 -11.50 -12.15 -8.04
CA THR A 194 -12.82 -12.21 -7.36
C THR A 194 -13.72 -11.00 -7.69
N PHE A 195 -13.11 -9.89 -8.12
CA PHE A 195 -13.81 -8.70 -8.60
C PHE A 195 -14.03 -8.69 -10.11
N GLY A 196 -13.43 -9.63 -10.85
CA GLY A 196 -13.53 -9.70 -12.30
C GLY A 196 -14.99 -9.84 -12.74
N ALA A 197 -15.33 -9.21 -13.85
CA ALA A 197 -16.59 -9.48 -14.51
C ALA A 197 -16.68 -10.98 -14.82
N ALA A 198 -17.79 -11.63 -14.45
CA ALA A 198 -18.04 -12.98 -14.92
C ALA A 198 -17.98 -12.99 -16.47
N PRO A 199 -17.45 -14.04 -17.11
CA PRO A 199 -17.65 -14.18 -18.54
C PRO A 199 -19.15 -14.09 -18.80
N ALA A 200 -19.56 -13.20 -19.71
CA ALA A 200 -20.97 -13.02 -20.04
C ALA A 200 -21.58 -14.40 -20.31
N ALA A 201 -22.51 -14.83 -19.46
CA ALA A 201 -23.29 -16.03 -19.69
C ALA A 201 -24.17 -15.76 -20.92
N GLY A 202 -23.64 -16.00 -22.12
CA GLY A 202 -24.24 -15.42 -23.32
C GLY A 202 -23.58 -15.78 -24.65
N THR A 203 -23.03 -16.99 -24.79
CA THR A 203 -23.00 -17.72 -26.06
C THR A 203 -23.16 -19.20 -25.73
N ALA A 204 -24.40 -19.61 -25.47
CA ALA A 204 -24.77 -21.01 -25.61
C ALA A 204 -24.35 -21.45 -27.01
N ALA A 205 -23.42 -22.41 -27.08
CA ALA A 205 -23.06 -23.07 -28.32
C ALA A 205 -24.34 -23.66 -28.95
N PRO A 206 -24.52 -23.62 -30.28
CA PRO A 206 -25.68 -24.25 -30.90
C PRO A 206 -25.58 -25.75 -30.62
N GLU A 207 -26.60 -26.26 -29.93
CA GLU A 207 -26.76 -27.66 -29.60
C GLU A 207 -26.67 -28.50 -30.88
N ARG A 208 -25.81 -29.53 -30.80
CA ARG A 208 -25.67 -30.57 -31.80
C ARG A 208 -26.94 -31.43 -31.82
N GLU A 209 -28.06 -30.91 -32.30
CA GLU A 209 -29.32 -31.66 -32.40
C GLU A 209 -29.68 -32.07 -33.85
N SER A 210 -28.72 -32.03 -34.77
CA SER A 210 -28.92 -32.40 -36.18
C SER A 210 -28.25 -33.71 -36.62
N ARG A 211 -27.59 -34.45 -35.73
CA ARG A 211 -26.94 -35.74 -36.09
C ARG A 211 -27.70 -37.00 -35.67
N GLU A 212 -28.69 -36.94 -34.79
CA GLU A 212 -29.44 -38.15 -34.38
C GLU A 212 -30.72 -38.40 -35.18
N ARG A 213 -31.25 -37.41 -35.91
CA ARG A 213 -32.42 -37.63 -36.80
C ARG A 213 -32.08 -38.26 -38.16
N SER A 214 -30.80 -38.35 -38.54
CA SER A 214 -30.38 -39.00 -39.79
C SER A 214 -30.05 -40.50 -39.64
N ALA A 215 -29.99 -41.04 -38.42
CA ALA A 215 -29.62 -42.44 -38.18
C ALA A 215 -30.83 -43.38 -37.96
N ALA A 216 -32.06 -42.85 -37.88
CA ALA A 216 -33.27 -43.63 -37.57
C ALA A 216 -34.19 -43.92 -38.77
N SER A 217 -33.81 -43.55 -40.00
CA SER A 217 -34.62 -43.83 -41.21
C SER A 217 -33.84 -44.73 -42.17
N GLY A 218 -33.76 -46.02 -41.86
CA GLY A 218 -33.05 -47.00 -42.69
C GLY A 218 -33.21 -48.45 -42.24
N THR A 219 -34.44 -48.91 -42.02
CA THR A 219 -34.81 -50.35 -42.02
C THR A 219 -35.70 -50.52 -43.26
N VAL A 220 -35.44 -51.42 -44.20
CA VAL A 220 -35.85 -52.84 -44.21
C VAL A 220 -35.14 -53.56 -45.38
N PRO A 221 -34.65 -54.81 -45.24
CA PRO A 221 -34.27 -55.65 -46.37
C PRO A 221 -35.50 -56.42 -46.89
N ALA A 222 -35.67 -56.47 -48.22
CA ALA A 222 -36.66 -57.32 -48.87
C ALA A 222 -35.97 -58.55 -49.47
N THR A 223 -36.45 -59.73 -49.03
CA THR A 223 -36.51 -61.05 -49.70
C THR A 223 -35.36 -61.52 -50.57
#